data_AF-A0AAD9P5C5-F1
#
_entry.id   AF-A0AAD9P5C5-F1
#
_cell.length_a   1.000
_cell.length_b   1.000
_cell.length_c   1.000
_cell.angle_alpha   90.00
_cell.angle_beta   90.00
_cell.angle_gamma   90.00
#
_symmetry.space_group_name_H-M   'P 1'
#
loop_
_entity.id
_entity.type
_entity.pdbx_description
1 polymer ?
#
loop_
_entity_poly.entity_id
_entity_poly.type
_entity_poly.pdbx_seq_one_letter_code
_entity_poly.pdbx_strand_id
1 'polypeptide(L)'
;MRVLGLIGKLLSGPWMTMFYTSPEEQVSHTEGITIVKGVLETTKEYLAKPECVLTTKTDFFGKVLDESDTTLQKLQESPENETVFVKMVKVCLTAVVTVLERQYDRYFAMDINQKLEEETELARCHNIDAEEIMGMFSAAKDNAPNATLNYLSSKIRAQKNGVVDYLDNLVQDERTRVIQMSRTIGRKQLQASRRKSVQVREELAQRIALKQEMKATAERKKLEKLLRSTSLDIGTEFPDLPESVRSDLMGILGGKVVGRAICHVWYNRESKQKEMYSGKVEKVGKLKN
;
A
#
# COMPACT_ATOMS: atom_id res chain seq x y z
N MET A 1 22.45 32.98 3.06
CA MET A 1 22.10 32.60 1.66
C MET A 1 23.19 31.78 0.97
N ARG A 2 24.48 32.11 1.11
CA ARG A 2 25.61 31.40 0.48
C ARG A 2 25.66 29.89 0.72
N VAL A 3 25.57 29.45 1.98
CA VAL A 3 25.60 28.02 2.37
C VAL A 3 24.48 27.22 1.67
N LEU A 4 23.27 27.77 1.62
CA LEU A 4 22.15 27.13 0.93
C LEU A 4 22.36 27.06 -0.58
N GLY A 5 22.97 28.09 -1.19
CA GLY A 5 23.36 28.07 -2.60
C GLY A 5 24.38 26.97 -2.92
N LEU A 6 25.39 26.79 -2.07
CA LEU A 6 26.38 25.71 -2.21
C LEU A 6 25.73 24.33 -2.09
N ILE A 7 24.88 24.11 -1.07
CA ILE A 7 24.11 22.86 -0.95
C ILE A 7 23.20 22.68 -2.17
N GLY A 8 22.63 23.78 -2.66
CA GLY A 8 21.88 23.87 -3.91
C GLY A 8 22.61 23.23 -5.09
N LYS A 9 23.85 23.65 -5.31
CA LYS A 9 24.69 23.24 -6.44
C LYS A 9 25.37 21.89 -6.25
N LEU A 10 25.76 21.54 -5.03
CA LEU A 10 26.57 20.36 -4.74
C LEU A 10 25.74 19.14 -4.35
N LEU A 11 24.51 19.34 -3.87
CA LEU A 11 23.66 18.25 -3.38
C LEU A 11 22.28 18.27 -4.04
N SER A 12 21.45 19.29 -3.82
CA SER A 12 20.04 19.22 -4.25
C SER A 12 19.85 19.29 -5.76
N GLY A 13 20.67 20.07 -6.47
CA GLY A 13 20.66 20.14 -7.93
C GLY A 13 21.04 18.79 -8.55
N PRO A 14 22.22 18.23 -8.23
CA PRO A 14 22.60 16.88 -8.65
C PRO A 14 21.57 15.81 -8.26
N TRP A 15 20.97 15.91 -7.07
CA TRP A 15 19.90 15.01 -6.63
C TRP A 15 18.70 15.04 -7.58
N MET A 16 18.25 16.24 -7.98
CA MET A 16 17.18 16.39 -8.97
C MET A 16 17.57 15.78 -10.32
N THR A 17 18.80 16.03 -10.78
CA THR A 17 19.28 15.49 -12.05
C THR A 17 19.33 13.96 -12.06
N MET A 18 19.87 13.37 -10.99
CA MET A 18 20.06 11.93 -10.87
C MET A 18 18.76 11.16 -10.72
N PHE A 19 17.84 11.66 -9.88
CA PHE A 19 16.64 10.90 -9.54
C PHE A 19 15.38 11.35 -10.27
N TYR A 20 15.35 12.51 -10.94
CA TYR A 20 14.10 13.07 -11.48
C TYR A 20 14.15 13.43 -12.97
N THR A 21 15.29 13.87 -13.51
CA THR A 21 15.34 14.42 -14.89
C THR A 21 16.18 13.62 -15.88
N SER A 22 16.68 12.42 -15.53
CA SER A 22 17.37 11.56 -16.50
C SER A 22 16.39 10.58 -17.17
N PRO A 23 15.91 10.86 -18.41
CA PRO A 23 15.11 9.91 -19.16
C PRO A 23 15.93 8.74 -19.73
N GLU A 24 17.26 8.88 -19.85
CA GLU A 24 18.16 7.91 -20.50
C GLU A 24 18.89 7.00 -19.49
N GLU A 25 19.11 7.45 -18.25
CA GLU A 25 19.68 6.64 -17.15
C GLU A 25 18.60 6.43 -16.09
N GLN A 26 17.67 5.50 -16.33
CA GLN A 26 16.75 5.07 -15.28
C GLN A 26 17.53 4.21 -14.29
N VAL A 27 18.12 4.89 -13.29
CA VAL A 27 18.69 4.25 -12.10
C VAL A 27 17.63 3.31 -11.54
N SER A 28 17.98 2.02 -11.39
CA SER A 28 17.05 1.05 -10.81
C SER A 28 16.78 1.36 -9.34
N HIS A 29 15.67 0.85 -8.78
CA HIS A 29 15.33 1.12 -7.39
C HIS A 29 16.45 0.72 -6.40
N THR A 30 17.11 -0.41 -6.64
CA THR A 30 18.21 -0.93 -5.82
C THR A 30 19.52 -0.15 -6.02
N GLU A 31 19.83 0.24 -7.26
CA GLU A 31 20.96 1.16 -7.54
C GLU A 31 20.75 2.51 -6.87
N GLY A 32 19.52 3.03 -6.87
CA GLY A 32 19.17 4.28 -6.23
C GLY A 32 19.46 4.27 -4.74
N ILE A 33 19.13 3.18 -4.03
CA ILE A 33 19.47 3.00 -2.61
C ILE A 33 20.99 3.03 -2.40
N THR A 34 21.74 2.38 -3.28
CA THR A 34 23.21 2.33 -3.23
C THR A 34 23.83 3.72 -3.43
N ILE A 35 23.31 4.49 -4.38
CA ILE A 35 23.72 5.88 -4.62
C ILE A 35 23.43 6.75 -3.39
N VAL A 36 22.22 6.65 -2.81
CA VAL A 36 21.88 7.41 -1.60
C VAL A 36 22.78 7.05 -0.42
N LYS A 37 23.17 5.77 -0.29
CA LYS A 37 24.15 5.34 0.71
C LYS A 37 25.51 5.99 0.49
N GLY A 38 25.98 6.06 -0.76
CA GLY A 38 27.19 6.78 -1.12
C GLY A 38 27.13 8.27 -0.76
N VAL A 39 26.04 8.94 -1.13
CA VAL A 39 25.80 10.36 -0.79
C VAL A 39 25.80 10.56 0.73
N LEU A 40 25.22 9.64 1.50
CA LEU A 40 25.19 9.71 2.96
C LEU A 40 26.61 9.67 3.55
N GLU A 41 27.45 8.74 3.10
CA GLU A 41 28.85 8.63 3.55
C GLU A 41 29.66 9.88 3.17
N THR A 42 29.55 10.34 1.93
CA THR A 42 30.18 11.59 1.48
C THR A 42 29.70 12.79 2.30
N THR A 43 28.40 12.85 2.65
CA THR A 43 27.85 13.91 3.51
C THR A 43 28.44 13.86 4.91
N LYS A 44 28.66 12.67 5.48
CA LYS A 44 29.32 12.48 6.78
C LYS A 44 30.80 12.89 6.75
N GLU A 45 31.50 12.62 5.66
CA GLU A 45 32.88 13.08 5.45
C GLU A 45 32.96 14.62 5.43
N TYR A 46 32.09 15.29 4.67
CA TYR A 46 32.01 16.75 4.66
C TYR A 46 31.50 17.34 5.99
N LEU A 47 30.71 16.61 6.76
CA LEU A 47 30.32 17.02 8.11
C LEU A 47 31.53 17.06 9.05
N ALA A 48 32.46 16.10 8.92
CA ALA A 48 33.71 16.08 9.67
C ALA A 48 34.65 17.23 9.24
N LYS A 49 34.65 17.59 7.94
CA LYS A 49 35.45 18.70 7.38
C LYS A 49 34.62 19.66 6.51
N PRO A 50 33.86 20.58 7.12
CA PRO A 50 32.94 21.46 6.37
C PRO A 50 33.64 22.48 5.46
N GLU A 51 34.90 22.81 5.76
CA GLU A 51 35.71 23.77 4.98
C GLU A 51 36.00 23.23 3.57
N CYS A 52 36.07 21.90 3.41
CA CYS A 52 36.34 21.28 2.12
C CYS A 52 35.28 21.61 1.06
N VAL A 53 34.05 21.94 1.47
CA VAL A 53 32.95 22.32 0.56
C VAL A 53 33.33 23.52 -0.35
N LEU A 54 34.22 24.40 0.12
CA LEU A 54 34.69 25.56 -0.65
C LEU A 54 35.71 25.18 -1.74
N THR A 55 36.46 24.08 -1.57
CA THR A 55 37.57 23.70 -2.45
C THR A 55 37.28 22.44 -3.28
N THR A 56 36.10 21.85 -3.11
CA THR A 56 35.76 20.59 -3.75
C THR A 56 35.51 20.79 -5.25
N LYS A 57 36.04 19.87 -6.07
CA LYS A 57 35.87 19.83 -7.53
C LYS A 57 34.78 18.86 -7.99
N THR A 58 34.26 18.05 -7.08
CA THR A 58 33.18 17.08 -7.30
C THR A 58 31.96 17.43 -6.45
N ASP A 59 30.78 17.01 -6.90
CA ASP A 59 29.56 17.08 -6.10
C ASP A 59 29.50 15.93 -5.06
N PHE A 60 28.41 15.88 -4.28
CA PHE A 60 28.18 14.83 -3.27
C PHE A 60 27.86 13.46 -3.88
N PHE A 61 27.69 13.38 -5.21
CA PHE A 61 27.47 12.16 -5.98
C PHE A 61 28.75 11.69 -6.68
N GLY A 62 29.87 12.41 -6.53
CA GLY A 62 31.16 12.08 -7.16
C GLY A 62 31.29 12.56 -8.62
N LYS A 63 30.33 13.33 -9.15
CA LYS A 63 30.43 13.92 -10.50
C LYS A 63 31.27 15.19 -10.46
N VAL A 64 32.05 15.43 -11.51
CA VAL A 64 32.89 16.63 -11.64
C VAL A 64 32.01 17.86 -11.81
N LEU A 65 32.30 18.92 -11.07
CA LEU A 65 31.60 20.19 -11.14
C LEU A 65 31.96 20.92 -12.43
N ASP A 66 30.99 21.61 -13.02
CA ASP A 66 31.22 22.43 -14.21
C ASP A 66 32.07 23.66 -13.83
N GLU A 67 33.32 23.67 -14.32
CA GLU A 67 34.28 24.74 -14.08
C GLU A 67 33.83 26.07 -14.71
N SER A 68 32.87 26.04 -15.65
CA SER A 68 32.32 27.25 -16.28
C SER A 68 31.18 27.91 -15.49
N ASP A 69 30.71 27.29 -14.39
CA ASP A 69 29.62 27.85 -13.58
C ASP A 69 30.10 29.03 -12.71
N THR A 70 29.96 30.23 -13.27
CA THR A 70 30.28 31.50 -12.60
C THR A 70 29.54 31.71 -11.26
N THR A 71 28.40 31.04 -11.05
CA THR A 71 27.65 31.12 -9.79
C THR A 71 28.31 30.28 -8.72
N LEU A 72 28.74 29.06 -9.07
CA LEU A 72 29.46 28.16 -8.15
C LEU A 72 30.79 28.78 -7.72
N GLN A 73 31.54 29.36 -8.66
CA GLN A 73 32.80 30.05 -8.36
C GLN A 73 32.62 31.16 -7.32
N LYS A 74 31.64 32.05 -7.53
CA LYS A 74 31.30 33.12 -6.56
C LYS A 74 30.88 32.56 -5.20
N LEU A 75 30.20 31.42 -5.19
CA LEU A 75 29.79 30.75 -3.96
C LEU A 75 30.97 30.05 -3.24
N GLN A 76 32.07 29.73 -3.93
CA GLN A 76 33.27 29.09 -3.38
C GLN A 76 34.38 30.06 -2.92
N GLU A 77 34.28 31.36 -3.21
CA GLU A 77 35.19 32.40 -2.67
C GLU A 77 35.34 32.34 -1.13
N SER A 78 36.39 32.93 -0.56
CA SER A 78 36.56 32.93 0.90
C SER A 78 35.40 33.68 1.60
N PRO A 79 34.75 33.11 2.62
CA PRO A 79 33.68 33.77 3.35
C PRO A 79 34.21 34.88 4.26
N GLU A 80 33.45 35.97 4.42
CA GLU A 80 33.80 37.08 5.34
C GLU A 80 33.95 36.63 6.80
N ASN A 81 33.21 35.60 7.20
CA ASN A 81 33.29 35.02 8.53
C ASN A 81 33.26 33.48 8.47
N GLU A 82 34.45 32.90 8.43
CA GLU A 82 34.67 31.46 8.30
C GLU A 82 34.03 30.65 9.44
N THR A 83 34.10 31.15 10.67
CA THR A 83 33.53 30.45 11.83
C THR A 83 32.02 30.30 11.75
N VAL A 84 31.32 31.34 11.28
CA VAL A 84 29.87 31.34 11.09
C VAL A 84 29.49 30.46 9.90
N PHE A 85 30.28 30.51 8.81
CA PHE A 85 30.09 29.65 7.65
C PHE A 85 30.17 28.17 8.03
N VAL A 86 31.25 27.74 8.70
CA VAL A 86 31.45 26.36 9.14
C VAL A 86 30.30 25.90 10.03
N LYS A 87 29.85 26.74 10.97
CA LYS A 87 28.70 26.42 11.83
C LYS A 87 27.42 26.20 11.03
N MET A 88 27.13 27.08 10.06
CA MET A 88 25.95 26.96 9.21
C MET A 88 25.99 25.72 8.32
N VAL A 89 27.13 25.41 7.71
CA VAL A 89 27.31 24.19 6.90
C VAL A 89 27.09 22.95 7.77
N LYS A 90 27.70 22.89 8.97
CA LYS A 90 27.49 21.76 9.90
C LYS A 90 26.01 21.55 10.23
N VAL A 91 25.28 22.61 10.55
CA VAL A 91 23.85 22.52 10.86
C VAL A 91 23.06 21.97 9.67
N CYS A 92 23.34 22.46 8.46
CA CYS A 92 22.64 22.00 7.26
C CYS A 92 22.96 20.54 6.92
N LEU A 93 24.24 20.16 6.92
CA LEU A 93 24.65 18.78 6.63
C LEU A 93 24.15 17.80 7.70
N THR A 94 24.14 18.19 8.98
CA THR A 94 23.55 17.37 10.06
C THR A 94 22.06 17.13 9.82
N ALA A 95 21.32 18.15 9.40
CA ALA A 95 19.90 18.01 9.06
C ALA A 95 19.69 17.06 7.87
N VAL A 96 20.53 17.17 6.83
CA VAL A 96 20.50 16.27 5.68
C VAL A 96 20.75 14.82 6.10
N VAL A 97 21.82 14.56 6.87
CA VAL A 97 22.15 13.22 7.40
C VAL A 97 20.97 12.66 8.20
N THR A 98 20.41 13.45 9.13
CA THR A 98 19.28 13.03 9.97
C THR A 98 18.07 12.63 9.12
N VAL A 99 17.78 13.38 8.05
CA VAL A 99 16.66 13.08 7.15
C VAL A 99 16.94 11.83 6.33
N LEU A 100 18.14 11.69 5.75
CA LEU A 100 18.50 10.53 4.95
C LEU A 100 18.50 9.25 5.78
N GLU A 101 19.10 9.27 6.97
CA GLU A 101 19.08 8.12 7.89
C GLU A 101 17.65 7.76 8.26
N ARG A 102 16.81 8.73 8.65
CA ARG A 102 15.41 8.44 9.01
C ARG A 102 14.60 7.85 7.85
N GLN A 103 14.78 8.36 6.63
CA GLN A 103 13.99 7.92 5.48
C GLN A 103 14.46 6.57 4.94
N TYR A 104 15.77 6.30 4.98
CA TYR A 104 16.38 5.13 4.37
C TYR A 104 16.84 4.05 5.37
N ASP A 105 16.66 4.23 6.69
CA ASP A 105 17.06 3.27 7.74
C ASP A 105 16.69 1.82 7.39
N ARG A 106 15.43 1.60 7.00
CA ARG A 106 14.92 0.27 6.61
C ARG A 106 15.52 -0.23 5.31
N TYR A 107 15.80 0.65 4.36
CA TYR A 107 16.39 0.30 3.07
C TYR A 107 17.88 -0.03 3.21
N PHE A 108 18.60 0.64 4.11
CA PHE A 108 20.01 0.36 4.39
C PHE A 108 20.22 -0.93 5.18
N ALA A 109 19.24 -1.33 6.00
CA ALA A 109 19.25 -2.60 6.73
C ALA A 109 18.79 -3.81 5.89
N MET A 110 18.33 -3.58 4.66
CA MET A 110 17.80 -4.62 3.79
C MET A 110 18.92 -5.27 2.98
N ASP A 111 18.96 -6.60 2.97
CA ASP A 111 19.84 -7.35 2.08
C ASP A 111 19.27 -7.34 0.66
N ILE A 112 19.97 -6.66 -0.25
CA ILE A 112 19.62 -6.65 -1.67
C ILE A 112 19.92 -8.05 -2.23
N ASN A 113 18.86 -8.77 -2.59
CA ASN A 113 18.96 -10.08 -3.22
C ASN A 113 18.45 -9.99 -4.67
N GLN A 114 18.89 -10.93 -5.51
CA GLN A 114 18.54 -10.96 -6.94
C GLN A 114 17.02 -11.02 -7.18
N LYS A 115 16.28 -11.68 -6.27
CA LYS A 115 14.82 -11.75 -6.35
C LYS A 115 14.15 -10.39 -6.13
N LEU A 116 14.67 -9.58 -5.21
CA LEU A 116 14.18 -8.24 -4.93
C LEU A 116 14.49 -7.31 -6.11
N GLU A 117 15.64 -7.47 -6.76
CA GLU A 117 15.96 -6.75 -8.00
C GLU A 117 14.94 -7.06 -9.11
N GLU A 118 14.64 -8.34 -9.34
CA GLU A 118 13.60 -8.75 -10.30
C GLU A 118 12.21 -8.21 -9.93
N GLU A 119 11.83 -8.23 -8.65
CA GLU A 119 10.54 -7.70 -8.19
C GLU A 119 10.45 -6.17 -8.28
N THR A 120 11.59 -5.46 -8.25
CA THR A 120 11.65 -3.99 -8.22
C THR A 120 12.15 -3.38 -9.54
N GLU A 121 12.39 -4.17 -10.58
CA GLU A 121 12.87 -3.71 -11.88
C GLU A 121 11.98 -2.60 -12.48
N LEU A 122 10.66 -2.74 -12.32
CA LEU A 122 9.68 -1.75 -12.80
C LEU A 122 9.37 -0.65 -11.79
N ALA A 123 9.91 -0.73 -10.57
CA ALA A 123 9.68 0.26 -9.54
C ALA A 123 10.49 1.52 -9.83
N ARG A 124 9.80 2.66 -9.94
CA ARG A 124 10.44 3.96 -10.11
C ARG A 124 11.10 4.41 -8.82
N CYS A 125 12.23 5.11 -8.94
CA CYS A 125 12.96 5.70 -7.81
C CYS A 125 12.28 6.93 -7.19
N HIS A 126 11.31 7.52 -7.90
CA HIS A 126 10.60 8.72 -7.49
C HIS A 126 9.09 8.56 -7.74
N ASN A 127 8.30 9.36 -7.04
CA ASN A 127 6.84 9.35 -7.10
C ASN A 127 6.25 10.50 -7.93
N ILE A 128 7.07 11.32 -8.61
CA ILE A 128 6.61 12.53 -9.31
C ILE A 128 5.49 12.26 -10.32
N ASP A 129 5.57 11.17 -11.10
CA ASP A 129 4.54 10.82 -12.07
C ASP A 129 3.22 10.47 -11.38
N ALA A 130 3.31 9.79 -10.23
CA ALA A 130 2.14 9.47 -9.42
C ALA A 130 1.53 10.74 -8.81
N GLU A 131 2.36 11.65 -8.28
CA GLU A 131 1.92 12.95 -7.76
C GLU A 131 1.26 13.80 -8.85
N GLU A 132 1.87 13.86 -10.04
CA GLU A 132 1.32 14.59 -11.19
C GLU A 132 -0.03 14.01 -11.60
N ILE A 133 -0.15 12.68 -11.75
CA ILE A 133 -1.42 12.02 -12.07
C ILE A 133 -2.47 12.30 -11.00
N MET A 134 -2.09 12.28 -9.72
CA MET A 134 -3.01 12.57 -8.60
C MET A 134 -3.44 14.04 -8.58
N GLY A 135 -2.53 14.96 -8.89
CA GLY A 135 -2.82 16.39 -9.04
C GLY A 135 -3.78 16.65 -10.19
N MET A 136 -3.51 16.06 -11.36
CA MET A 136 -4.41 16.10 -12.52
C MET A 136 -5.78 15.50 -12.20
N PHE A 137 -5.82 14.40 -11.46
CA PHE A 137 -7.07 13.78 -11.04
C PHE A 137 -7.88 14.67 -10.11
N SER A 138 -7.23 15.26 -9.10
CA SER A 138 -7.88 16.17 -8.14
C SER A 138 -8.45 17.38 -8.87
N ALA A 139 -7.64 18.05 -9.70
CA ALA A 139 -8.10 19.18 -10.52
C ALA A 139 -9.24 18.79 -11.47
N ALA A 140 -9.19 17.61 -12.08
CA ALA A 140 -10.26 17.15 -12.96
C ALA A 140 -11.55 16.80 -12.19
N LYS A 141 -11.42 16.30 -10.96
CA LYS A 141 -12.55 16.02 -10.06
C LYS A 141 -13.22 17.30 -9.57
N ASP A 142 -12.45 18.31 -9.20
CA ASP A 142 -12.98 19.61 -8.76
C ASP A 142 -13.74 20.32 -9.88
N ASN A 143 -13.20 20.28 -11.09
CA ASN A 143 -13.86 20.83 -12.28
C ASN A 143 -15.12 20.05 -12.70
N ALA A 144 -15.17 18.74 -12.44
CA ALA A 144 -16.26 17.87 -12.85
C ALA A 144 -16.62 16.88 -11.72
N PRO A 145 -17.29 17.34 -10.65
CA PRO A 145 -17.53 16.52 -9.46
C PRO A 145 -18.43 15.32 -9.74
N ASN A 146 -19.33 15.44 -10.72
CA ASN A 146 -20.24 14.36 -11.12
C ASN A 146 -19.67 13.42 -12.19
N ALA A 147 -18.42 13.66 -12.65
CA ALA A 147 -17.79 12.78 -13.62
C ALA A 147 -17.45 11.41 -13.01
N THR A 148 -17.60 10.36 -13.82
CA THR A 148 -17.18 9.02 -13.44
C THR A 148 -15.66 8.91 -13.40
N LEU A 149 -15.13 8.03 -12.55
CA LEU A 149 -13.68 7.79 -12.44
C LEU A 149 -13.07 7.34 -13.78
N ASN A 150 -13.81 6.55 -14.56
CA ASN A 150 -13.39 6.13 -15.90
C ASN A 150 -13.22 7.32 -16.84
N TYR A 151 -14.16 8.28 -16.82
CA TYR A 151 -14.08 9.48 -17.64
C TYR A 151 -12.85 10.33 -17.27
N LEU A 152 -12.64 10.58 -15.98
CA LEU A 152 -11.48 11.34 -15.49
C LEU A 152 -10.17 10.66 -15.86
N SER A 153 -10.06 9.34 -15.62
CA SER A 153 -8.87 8.56 -15.96
C SER A 153 -8.59 8.58 -17.48
N SER A 154 -9.62 8.39 -18.31
CA SER A 154 -9.46 8.47 -19.77
C SER A 154 -9.00 9.85 -20.24
N LYS A 155 -9.52 10.93 -19.64
CA LYS A 155 -9.11 12.30 -19.96
C LYS A 155 -7.63 12.54 -19.64
N ILE A 156 -7.19 12.14 -18.45
CA ILE A 156 -5.78 12.29 -18.02
C ILE A 156 -4.85 11.50 -18.94
N ARG A 157 -5.21 10.25 -19.27
CA ARG A 157 -4.42 9.44 -20.20
C ARG A 157 -4.34 10.06 -21.59
N ALA A 158 -5.45 10.61 -22.10
CA ALA A 158 -5.46 11.27 -23.39
C ALA A 158 -4.53 12.48 -23.42
N GLN A 159 -4.47 13.25 -22.33
CA GLN A 159 -3.56 14.40 -22.19
C GLN A 159 -2.09 13.95 -22.08
N LYS A 160 -1.75 13.04 -21.15
CA LYS A 160 -0.37 12.57 -20.94
C LYS A 160 0.22 11.89 -22.18
N ASN A 161 -0.59 11.15 -22.92
CA ASN A 161 -0.14 10.41 -24.10
C ASN A 161 -0.16 11.25 -25.38
N GLY A 162 -0.53 12.54 -25.33
CA GLY A 162 -0.62 13.39 -26.53
C GLY A 162 -1.62 12.87 -27.56
N VAL A 163 -2.68 12.19 -27.13
CA VAL A 163 -3.62 11.49 -28.03
C VAL A 163 -4.38 12.47 -28.91
N VAL A 164 -4.68 13.67 -28.40
CA VAL A 164 -5.36 14.72 -29.17
C VAL A 164 -4.45 15.18 -30.31
N ASP A 165 -3.20 15.54 -30.01
CA ASP A 165 -2.22 15.96 -31.01
C ASP A 165 -1.94 14.85 -32.04
N TYR A 166 -1.83 13.59 -31.59
CA TYR A 166 -1.72 12.44 -32.48
C TYR A 166 -2.91 12.34 -33.44
N LEU A 167 -4.14 12.44 -32.93
CA LEU A 167 -5.33 12.37 -33.77
C LEU A 167 -5.43 13.57 -34.72
N ASP A 168 -5.03 14.76 -34.28
CA ASP A 168 -5.08 15.98 -35.10
C ASP A 168 -4.09 15.97 -36.26
N ASN A 169 -2.97 15.25 -36.12
CA ASN A 169 -1.99 15.06 -37.18
C ASN A 169 -2.36 13.95 -38.19
N LEU A 170 -3.41 13.16 -37.93
CA LEU A 170 -3.85 12.11 -38.87
C LEU A 170 -4.77 12.64 -39.96
N VAL A 171 -4.67 12.02 -41.14
CA VAL A 171 -5.62 12.19 -42.25
C VAL A 171 -7.02 11.76 -41.81
N GLN A 172 -8.06 12.45 -42.30
CA GLN A 172 -9.45 12.31 -41.82
C GLN A 172 -9.97 10.87 -41.83
N ASP A 173 -9.69 10.10 -42.87
CA ASP A 173 -10.15 8.71 -43.00
C ASP A 173 -9.45 7.78 -41.99
N GLU A 174 -8.15 7.98 -41.79
CA GLU A 174 -7.35 7.22 -40.85
C GLU A 174 -7.74 7.55 -39.40
N ARG A 175 -7.94 8.83 -39.09
CA ARG A 175 -8.47 9.31 -37.81
C ARG A 175 -9.80 8.65 -37.48
N THR A 176 -10.73 8.64 -38.44
CA THR A 176 -12.06 8.02 -38.28
C THR A 176 -11.96 6.52 -38.02
N ARG A 177 -11.10 5.83 -38.78
CA ARG A 177 -10.81 4.40 -38.59
C ARG A 177 -10.26 4.10 -37.19
N VAL A 178 -9.27 4.87 -36.73
CA VAL A 178 -8.66 4.70 -35.40
C VAL A 178 -9.69 4.93 -34.28
N ILE A 179 -10.53 5.96 -34.40
CA ILE A 179 -11.60 6.22 -33.43
C ILE A 179 -12.61 5.06 -33.38
N GLN A 180 -13.02 4.55 -34.54
CA GLN A 180 -14.00 3.47 -34.62
C GLN A 180 -13.44 2.13 -34.08
N MET A 181 -12.17 1.84 -34.38
CA MET A 181 -11.45 0.71 -33.80
C MET A 181 -11.36 0.83 -32.27
N SER A 182 -10.96 2.00 -31.78
CA SER A 182 -10.83 2.28 -30.34
C SER A 182 -12.16 2.14 -29.60
N ARG A 183 -13.27 2.62 -30.18
CA ARG A 183 -14.62 2.41 -29.64
C ARG A 183 -14.97 0.93 -29.53
N THR A 184 -14.61 0.14 -30.54
CA THR A 184 -14.89 -1.30 -30.58
C THR A 184 -14.11 -2.04 -29.50
N ILE A 185 -12.81 -1.74 -29.36
CA ILE A 185 -11.95 -2.31 -28.32
C ILE A 185 -12.43 -1.90 -26.93
N GLY A 186 -12.76 -0.62 -26.73
CA GLY A 186 -13.25 -0.10 -25.46
C GLY A 186 -14.54 -0.79 -25.00
N ARG A 187 -15.47 -1.07 -25.91
CA ARG A 187 -16.69 -1.85 -25.61
C ARG A 187 -16.37 -3.27 -25.16
N LYS A 188 -15.47 -3.97 -25.86
CA LYS A 188 -15.04 -5.33 -25.49
C LYS A 188 -14.38 -5.35 -24.11
N GLN A 189 -13.51 -4.39 -23.84
CA GLN A 189 -12.81 -4.28 -22.55
C GLN A 189 -13.78 -3.99 -21.40
N LEU A 190 -14.78 -3.11 -21.61
CA LEU A 190 -15.81 -2.84 -20.62
C LEU A 190 -16.64 -4.08 -20.30
N GLN A 191 -17.01 -4.86 -21.32
CA GLN A 191 -17.74 -6.11 -21.13
C GLN A 191 -16.92 -7.13 -20.34
N ALA A 192 -15.63 -7.28 -20.66
CA ALA A 192 -14.73 -8.16 -19.92
C ALA A 192 -14.55 -7.71 -18.46
N SER A 193 -14.36 -6.41 -18.22
CA SER A 193 -14.25 -5.85 -16.88
C SER A 193 -15.50 -6.08 -16.03
N ARG A 194 -16.70 -5.89 -16.62
CA ARG A 194 -17.97 -6.19 -15.94
C ARG A 194 -18.08 -7.66 -15.54
N ARG A 195 -17.73 -8.59 -16.44
CA ARG A 195 -17.71 -10.03 -16.13
C ARG A 195 -16.77 -10.36 -14.98
N LYS A 196 -15.54 -9.81 -15.01
CA LYS A 196 -14.56 -9.99 -13.93
C LYS A 196 -15.06 -9.42 -12.61
N SER A 197 -15.68 -8.23 -12.62
CA SER A 197 -16.24 -7.62 -11.40
C SER A 197 -17.34 -8.46 -10.76
N VAL A 198 -18.20 -9.09 -11.57
CA VAL A 198 -19.22 -10.02 -11.07
C VAL A 198 -18.57 -11.23 -10.40
N GLN A 199 -17.60 -11.87 -11.06
CA GLN A 199 -16.86 -13.01 -10.50
C GLN A 199 -16.18 -12.67 -9.16
N VAL A 200 -15.51 -11.52 -9.08
CA VAL A 200 -14.86 -11.06 -7.84
C VAL A 200 -15.88 -10.81 -6.74
N ARG A 201 -17.06 -10.25 -7.06
CA ARG A 201 -18.12 -10.02 -6.07
C ARG A 201 -18.69 -11.33 -5.54
N GLU A 202 -18.88 -12.32 -6.41
CA GLU A 202 -19.33 -13.66 -6.03
C GLU A 202 -18.30 -14.35 -5.11
N GLU A 203 -17.02 -14.28 -5.46
CA GLU A 203 -15.95 -14.85 -4.66
C GLU A 203 -15.84 -14.18 -3.27
N LEU A 204 -15.93 -12.85 -3.21
CA LEU A 204 -15.96 -12.09 -1.96
C LEU A 204 -17.15 -12.52 -1.09
N ALA A 205 -18.33 -12.68 -1.68
CA ALA A 205 -19.52 -13.13 -0.95
C ALA A 205 -19.31 -14.53 -0.35
N GLN A 206 -18.70 -15.45 -1.11
CA GLN A 206 -18.36 -16.79 -0.61
C GLN A 206 -17.35 -16.74 0.54
N ARG A 207 -16.28 -15.93 0.41
CA ARG A 207 -15.27 -15.77 1.47
C ARG A 207 -15.87 -15.19 2.75
N ILE A 208 -16.77 -14.20 2.62
CA ILE A 208 -17.47 -13.62 3.77
C ILE A 208 -18.36 -14.66 4.46
N ALA A 209 -19.14 -15.42 3.69
CA ALA A 209 -20.00 -16.47 4.23
C ALA A 209 -19.19 -17.55 4.98
N LEU A 210 -18.09 -18.01 4.39
CA LEU A 210 -17.20 -18.99 5.02
C LEU A 210 -16.58 -18.45 6.32
N LYS A 211 -16.14 -17.19 6.33
CA LYS A 211 -15.62 -16.54 7.54
C LYS A 211 -16.68 -16.42 8.64
N GLN A 212 -17.92 -16.13 8.29
CA GLN A 212 -19.03 -16.09 9.24
C GLN A 212 -19.33 -17.48 9.81
N GLU A 213 -19.32 -18.52 8.97
CA GLU A 213 -19.52 -19.92 9.39
C GLU A 213 -18.40 -20.37 10.35
N MET A 214 -17.14 -20.05 10.05
CA MET A 214 -16.01 -20.31 10.95
C MET A 214 -16.14 -19.59 12.28
N LYS A 215 -16.61 -18.33 12.27
CA LYS A 215 -16.83 -17.57 13.51
C LYS A 215 -17.93 -18.19 14.35
N ALA A 216 -19.07 -18.54 13.75
CA ALA A 216 -20.19 -19.17 14.42
C ALA A 216 -19.81 -20.55 15.01
N THR A 217 -19.03 -21.35 14.28
CA THR A 217 -18.55 -22.65 14.79
C THR A 217 -17.53 -22.49 15.91
N ALA A 218 -16.65 -21.50 15.87
CA ALA A 218 -15.72 -21.19 16.95
C ALA A 218 -16.47 -20.71 18.22
N GLU A 219 -17.44 -19.81 18.07
CA GLU A 219 -18.32 -19.36 19.17
C GLU A 219 -19.09 -20.53 19.77
N ARG A 220 -19.68 -21.39 18.93
CA ARG A 220 -20.33 -22.62 19.37
C ARG A 220 -19.39 -23.52 20.16
N LYS A 221 -18.18 -23.80 19.67
CA LYS A 221 -17.19 -24.61 20.39
C LYS A 221 -16.78 -23.99 21.72
N LYS A 222 -16.66 -22.65 21.78
CA LYS A 222 -16.37 -21.92 23.02
C LYS A 222 -17.51 -22.06 24.03
N LEU A 223 -18.76 -21.92 23.58
CA LEU A 223 -19.95 -22.15 24.41
C LEU A 223 -20.04 -23.60 24.90
N GLU A 224 -19.83 -24.57 24.01
CA GLU A 224 -19.80 -25.99 24.38
C GLU A 224 -18.70 -26.29 25.41
N LYS A 225 -17.51 -25.69 25.29
CA LYS A 225 -16.44 -25.81 26.27
C LYS A 225 -16.82 -25.21 27.62
N LEU A 226 -17.40 -24.01 27.63
CA LEU A 226 -17.89 -23.36 28.85
C LEU A 226 -18.96 -24.21 29.54
N LEU A 227 -19.93 -24.72 28.79
CA LEU A 227 -20.97 -25.60 29.32
C LEU A 227 -20.37 -26.88 29.94
N ARG A 228 -19.35 -27.47 29.32
CA ARG A 228 -18.66 -28.65 29.87
C ARG A 228 -17.82 -28.36 31.11
N SER A 229 -17.23 -27.17 31.22
CA SER A 229 -16.40 -26.79 32.37
C SER A 229 -17.19 -26.27 33.56
N THR A 230 -18.47 -25.96 33.38
CA THR A 230 -19.30 -25.38 34.43
C THR A 230 -19.97 -26.49 35.22
N SER A 231 -19.53 -26.73 36.45
CA SER A 231 -20.18 -27.62 37.42
C SER A 231 -21.30 -26.88 38.17
N LEU A 232 -22.23 -26.29 37.41
CA LEU A 232 -23.34 -25.53 37.99
C LEU A 232 -24.37 -26.52 38.56
N ASP A 233 -24.47 -26.57 39.89
CA ASP A 233 -25.50 -27.33 40.57
C ASP A 233 -26.78 -26.49 40.67
N ILE A 234 -27.67 -26.69 39.70
CA ILE A 234 -28.91 -25.92 39.54
C ILE A 234 -29.81 -26.03 40.79
N GLY A 235 -29.66 -27.11 41.57
CA GLY A 235 -30.41 -27.30 42.81
C GLY A 235 -30.02 -26.33 43.91
N THR A 236 -28.77 -25.86 43.95
CA THR A 236 -28.27 -24.95 45.00
C THR A 236 -28.32 -23.49 44.59
N GLU A 237 -28.07 -23.16 43.32
CA GLU A 237 -28.06 -21.76 42.86
C GLU A 237 -29.46 -21.21 42.50
N PHE A 238 -30.43 -22.07 42.17
CA PHE A 238 -31.78 -21.64 41.78
C PHE A 238 -32.88 -22.46 42.49
N PRO A 239 -33.07 -22.23 43.81
CA PRO A 239 -34.01 -22.99 44.63
C PRO A 239 -35.48 -22.74 44.26
N ASP A 240 -35.80 -21.57 43.69
CA ASP A 240 -37.17 -21.15 43.37
C ASP A 240 -37.69 -21.67 42.02
N LEU A 241 -36.86 -22.37 41.25
CA LEU A 241 -37.30 -22.91 39.95
C LEU A 241 -38.24 -24.12 40.13
N PRO A 242 -39.33 -24.19 39.35
CA PRO A 242 -40.16 -25.39 39.28
C PRO A 242 -39.34 -26.63 38.93
N GLU A 243 -39.67 -27.76 39.55
CA GLU A 243 -38.91 -28.99 39.45
C GLU A 243 -38.81 -29.53 38.00
N SER A 244 -39.84 -29.28 37.18
CA SER A 244 -39.84 -29.57 35.75
C SER A 244 -38.75 -28.80 35.00
N VAL A 245 -38.61 -27.50 35.27
CA VAL A 245 -37.61 -26.62 34.63
C VAL A 245 -36.21 -26.95 35.12
N ARG A 246 -36.05 -27.29 36.41
CA ARG A 246 -34.76 -27.72 36.99
C ARG A 246 -34.27 -29.02 36.36
N SER A 247 -35.15 -30.01 36.21
CA SER A 247 -34.86 -31.26 35.51
C SER A 247 -34.44 -31.01 34.05
N ASP A 248 -35.14 -30.07 33.40
CA ASP A 248 -34.88 -29.72 32.00
C ASP A 248 -33.52 -29.07 31.77
N LEU A 249 -33.10 -28.20 32.68
CA LEU A 249 -31.80 -27.54 32.61
C LEU A 249 -30.66 -28.48 33.00
N MET A 250 -30.87 -29.37 33.99
CA MET A 250 -29.88 -30.40 34.35
C MET A 250 -29.66 -31.40 33.21
N GLY A 251 -30.70 -31.72 32.44
CA GLY A 251 -30.57 -32.55 31.22
C GLY A 251 -29.72 -31.88 30.13
N ILE A 252 -29.88 -30.57 29.94
CA ILE A 252 -29.10 -29.78 28.97
C ILE A 252 -27.63 -29.67 29.42
N LEU A 253 -27.38 -29.32 30.68
CA LEU A 253 -26.02 -29.15 31.23
C LEU A 253 -25.26 -30.48 31.36
N GLY A 254 -25.96 -31.57 31.68
CA GLY A 254 -25.37 -32.92 31.75
C GLY A 254 -25.07 -33.57 30.39
N GLY A 255 -25.25 -32.85 29.27
CA GLY A 255 -25.06 -33.36 27.92
C GLY A 255 -26.06 -34.47 27.51
N LYS A 256 -27.08 -34.72 28.33
CA LYS A 256 -28.14 -35.70 28.10
C LYS A 256 -29.29 -35.02 27.37
N VAL A 257 -29.05 -34.57 26.13
CA VAL A 257 -30.12 -34.11 25.24
C VAL A 257 -30.83 -35.33 24.65
N VAL A 258 -31.56 -36.06 25.50
CA VAL A 258 -32.36 -37.22 25.11
C VAL A 258 -33.79 -36.77 24.88
N GLY A 259 -34.32 -36.95 23.65
CA GLY A 259 -35.74 -36.78 23.36
C GLY A 259 -36.26 -35.36 23.10
N ARG A 260 -35.42 -34.33 22.95
CA ARG A 260 -35.87 -32.98 22.54
C ARG A 260 -35.67 -32.73 21.05
N ALA A 261 -36.64 -32.04 20.43
CA ALA A 261 -36.57 -31.62 19.05
C ALA A 261 -35.42 -30.62 18.87
N ILE A 262 -34.39 -31.01 18.13
CA ILE A 262 -33.32 -30.11 17.72
C ILE A 262 -33.77 -29.47 16.42
N CYS A 263 -33.99 -28.16 16.44
CA CYS A 263 -34.24 -27.38 15.24
C CYS A 263 -32.94 -26.65 14.85
N HIS A 264 -32.34 -27.02 13.73
CA HIS A 264 -31.16 -26.38 13.18
C HIS A 264 -31.48 -25.81 11.80
N VAL A 265 -31.22 -24.52 11.61
CA VAL A 265 -31.36 -23.87 10.30
C VAL A 265 -29.99 -23.83 9.63
N TRP A 266 -29.85 -24.52 8.50
CA TRP A 266 -28.63 -24.51 7.69
C TRP A 266 -28.86 -23.73 6.40
N TYR A 267 -27.83 -23.05 5.92
CA TYR A 267 -27.84 -22.44 4.59
C TYR A 267 -27.32 -23.48 3.60
N ASN A 268 -28.22 -24.01 2.76
CA ASN A 268 -27.87 -25.01 1.77
C ASN A 268 -27.24 -24.32 0.55
N ARG A 269 -25.98 -24.66 0.25
CA ARG A 269 -25.19 -24.02 -0.81
C ARG A 269 -25.71 -24.34 -2.21
N GLU A 270 -26.40 -25.46 -2.39
CA GLU A 270 -26.96 -25.87 -3.69
C GLU A 270 -28.30 -25.18 -3.97
N SER A 271 -29.19 -25.10 -2.97
CA SER A 271 -30.51 -24.46 -3.11
C SER A 271 -30.52 -22.95 -2.85
N LYS A 272 -29.43 -22.39 -2.30
CA LYS A 272 -29.28 -20.97 -1.91
C LYS A 272 -30.38 -20.46 -0.96
N GLN A 273 -31.01 -21.36 -0.21
CA GLN A 273 -32.04 -21.03 0.78
C GLN A 273 -31.65 -21.52 2.19
N LYS A 274 -32.25 -20.88 3.21
CA LYS A 274 -32.13 -21.33 4.60
C LYS A 274 -33.15 -22.44 4.83
N GLU A 275 -32.69 -23.67 4.98
CA GLU A 275 -33.51 -24.84 5.20
C GLU A 275 -33.50 -25.20 6.69
N MET A 276 -34.69 -25.50 7.21
CA MET A 276 -34.89 -25.86 8.61
C MET A 276 -34.87 -27.38 8.76
N TYR A 277 -33.86 -27.90 9.44
CA TYR A 277 -33.71 -29.30 9.76
C TYR A 277 -34.18 -29.55 11.19
N SER A 278 -35.25 -30.34 11.33
CA SER A 278 -35.73 -30.80 12.63
C SER A 278 -35.35 -32.26 12.83
N GLY A 279 -34.64 -32.54 13.93
CA GLY A 279 -34.21 -33.89 14.30
C GLY A 279 -34.70 -34.27 15.70
N LYS A 280 -35.08 -35.53 15.89
CA LYS A 280 -35.41 -36.12 17.19
C LYS A 280 -34.31 -37.09 17.58
N VAL A 281 -33.66 -36.86 18.72
CA VAL A 281 -32.60 -37.76 19.23
C VAL A 281 -33.24 -38.91 20.02
N GLU A 282 -33.17 -40.13 19.48
CA GLU A 282 -33.58 -41.35 20.18
C GLU A 282 -32.35 -42.10 20.73
N LYS A 283 -32.30 -42.21 22.07
CA LYS A 283 -31.35 -42.97 22.93
C LYS A 283 -29.89 -43.06 22.47
N VAL A 284 -29.01 -42.37 23.20
CA VAL A 284 -27.57 -42.72 23.24
C VAL A 284 -27.38 -43.91 24.19
N GLY A 285 -26.81 -45.00 23.70
CA GLY A 285 -26.46 -46.18 24.50
C GLY A 285 -25.56 -45.81 25.68
N LYS A 286 -25.77 -46.51 26.82
CA LYS A 286 -25.02 -46.29 28.07
C LYS A 286 -23.51 -46.30 27.82
N LEU A 287 -22.79 -45.29 28.30
CA LEU A 287 -21.35 -45.38 28.53
C LEU A 287 -21.10 -46.58 29.45
N LYS A 288 -20.34 -47.56 28.97
CA LYS A 288 -19.74 -48.58 29.83
C LYS A 288 -18.62 -47.88 30.63
N ASN A 289 -18.67 -48.04 31.94
CA ASN A 289 -17.60 -47.65 32.87
C ASN A 289 -16.26 -48.28 32.46
#